data_AF-A0A2D9Q774-F1
#
_entry.id   AF-A0A2D9Q774-F1
#
_cell.length_a   1.000
_cell.length_b   1.000
_cell.length_c   1.000
_cell.angle_alpha   90.00
_cell.angle_beta   90.00
_cell.angle_gamma   90.00
#
_symmetry.space_group_name_H-M   'P 1'
#
loop_
_entity.id
_entity.type
_entity.pdbx_description
1 polymer ?
#
loop_
_entity_poly.entity_id
_entity_poly.type
_entity_poly.pdbx_seq_one_letter_code
_entity_poly.pdbx_strand_id
1 'polypeptide(L)'
;MVYRGSNKKGNAVIDSLTVMIVLFIFGIMSIAAYMTFDSINDDIQASTDLGDNTKQTSQQLYNNFAPTLDAAFLMAFVLFAIFAIVSVFFLDTHPVYFILAVILLFAVFIVGGFLANAWDDVMSDDTLAPYANEFRASSFIMGHLLESIGGVVVLILIALFAKFRSGV
;
A
#
# COMPACT_ATOMS: atom_id res chain seq x y z
N MET A 1 -15.95 -35.38 21.99
CA MET A 1 -16.52 -34.16 21.38
C MET A 1 -15.44 -33.55 20.51
N VAL A 2 -15.48 -33.77 19.20
CA VAL A 2 -14.45 -33.27 18.26
C VAL A 2 -14.85 -31.86 17.84
N TYR A 3 -14.09 -30.85 18.26
CA TYR A 3 -14.27 -29.48 17.79
C TYR A 3 -13.88 -29.42 16.31
N ARG A 4 -14.86 -29.40 15.40
CA ARG A 4 -14.62 -28.96 14.02
C ARG A 4 -14.43 -27.45 14.06
N GLY A 5 -13.18 -27.01 14.17
CA GLY A 5 -12.83 -25.62 13.90
C GLY A 5 -13.26 -25.28 12.46
N SER A 6 -14.05 -24.22 12.31
CA SER A 6 -14.36 -23.67 10.99
C SER A 6 -13.05 -23.13 10.41
N ASN A 7 -12.43 -23.89 9.50
CA ASN A 7 -11.29 -23.43 8.74
C ASN A 7 -11.76 -22.26 7.86
N LYS A 8 -11.51 -21.04 8.32
CA LYS A 8 -11.68 -19.84 7.50
C LYS A 8 -10.67 -19.95 6.37
N LYS A 9 -11.16 -20.27 5.17
CA LYS A 9 -10.33 -20.26 3.97
C LYS A 9 -10.04 -18.80 3.65
N GLY A 10 -8.75 -18.45 3.62
CA GLY A 10 -8.31 -17.14 3.14
C GLY A 10 -8.82 -16.93 1.72
N ASN A 11 -9.34 -15.74 1.43
CA ASN A 11 -9.70 -15.35 0.07
C ASN A 11 -8.65 -14.35 -0.40
N ALA A 12 -7.61 -14.86 -1.05
CA ALA A 12 -6.47 -14.08 -1.51
C ALA A 12 -6.88 -12.85 -2.33
N VAL A 13 -8.04 -12.89 -2.99
CA VAL A 13 -8.53 -11.75 -3.77
C VAL A 13 -9.16 -10.67 -2.90
N ILE A 14 -9.98 -11.05 -1.92
CA ILE A 14 -10.51 -10.09 -0.93
C ILE A 14 -9.34 -9.48 -0.14
N ASP A 15 -8.35 -10.29 0.20
CA ASP A 15 -7.15 -9.82 0.91
C ASP A 15 -6.37 -8.81 0.06
N SER A 16 -6.18 -9.09 -1.24
CA SER A 16 -5.53 -8.17 -2.18
C SER A 16 -6.27 -6.83 -2.30
N LEU A 17 -7.60 -6.87 -2.44
CA LEU A 17 -8.43 -5.66 -2.50
C LEU A 17 -8.36 -4.86 -1.19
N THR A 18 -8.39 -5.54 -0.05
CA THR A 18 -8.26 -4.91 1.26
C THR A 18 -6.91 -4.22 1.40
N VAL A 19 -5.83 -4.90 1.01
CA VAL A 19 -4.47 -4.33 1.01
C VAL A 19 -4.39 -3.08 0.13
N MET A 20 -4.95 -3.11 -1.07
CA MET A 20 -4.95 -1.93 -1.96
C MET A 20 -5.65 -0.74 -1.33
N ILE A 21 -6.83 -0.95 -0.74
CA ILE A 21 -7.58 0.11 -0.07
C ILE A 21 -6.78 0.66 1.12
N VAL A 22 -6.16 -0.21 1.91
CA VAL A 22 -5.33 0.19 3.05
C VAL A 22 -4.11 1.00 2.59
N LEU A 23 -3.40 0.57 1.55
CA LEU A 23 -2.26 1.31 0.99
C LEU A 23 -2.70 2.65 0.42
N PHE A 24 -3.82 2.70 -0.30
CA PHE A 24 -4.39 3.95 -0.81
C PHE A 24 -4.70 4.94 0.33
N ILE A 25 -5.44 4.51 1.35
CA ILE A 25 -5.75 5.34 2.52
C ILE A 25 -4.47 5.78 3.22
N PHE A 26 -3.51 4.87 3.41
CA PHE A 26 -2.23 5.19 4.04
C PHE A 26 -1.44 6.26 3.26
N GLY A 27 -1.42 6.17 1.93
CA GLY A 27 -0.79 7.17 1.06
C GLY A 27 -1.44 8.55 1.21
N ILE A 28 -2.77 8.62 1.09
CA ILE A 28 -3.52 9.88 1.24
C ILE A 28 -3.35 10.49 2.63
N MET A 29 -3.46 9.67 3.68
CA MET A 29 -3.28 10.13 5.06
C MET A 29 -1.85 10.63 5.32
N SER A 30 -0.84 10.02 4.69
CA SER A 30 0.55 10.47 4.82
C SER A 30 0.77 11.85 4.20
N ILE A 31 0.17 12.10 3.02
CA ILE A 31 0.21 13.41 2.36
C ILE A 31 -0.49 14.46 3.23
N ALA A 32 -1.71 14.19 3.69
CA ALA A 32 -2.46 15.11 4.54
C ALA A 32 -1.75 15.41 5.87
N ALA A 33 -1.10 14.41 6.48
CA ALA A 33 -0.32 14.57 7.69
C ALA A 33 0.93 15.42 7.44
N TYR A 34 1.60 15.25 6.30
CA TYR A 34 2.77 16.06 5.95
C TYR A 34 2.39 17.53 5.69
N MET A 35 1.30 17.79 4.97
CA MET A 35 0.74 19.14 4.79
C MET A 35 0.44 19.81 6.15
N THR A 36 -0.17 19.07 7.08
CA THR A 36 -0.43 19.60 8.42
C THR A 36 0.87 19.87 9.19
N PHE A 37 1.86 18.99 9.06
CA PHE A 37 3.14 19.15 9.75
C PHE A 37 3.97 20.31 9.19
N ASP A 38 3.86 20.59 7.90
CA ASP A 38 4.44 21.78 7.25
C ASP A 38 3.98 23.07 7.91
N SER A 39 2.66 23.26 8.03
CA SER A 39 2.10 24.44 8.70
C SER A 39 2.55 24.56 10.16
N ILE A 40 2.59 23.43 10.88
CA ILE A 40 3.07 23.40 12.28
C ILE A 40 4.56 23.77 12.36
N ASN A 41 5.38 23.27 11.43
CA ASN A 41 6.80 23.59 11.41
C ASN A 41 7.01 25.07 11.12
N ASP A 42 6.27 25.65 10.17
CA ASP A 42 6.34 27.08 9.83
C ASP A 42 6.01 27.96 11.05
N ASP A 43 4.95 27.65 11.79
CA ASP A 43 4.60 28.35 13.03
C ASP A 43 5.72 28.26 14.09
N ILE A 44 6.35 27.09 14.23
CA ILE A 44 7.49 26.88 15.13
C ILE A 44 8.70 27.71 14.67
N GLN A 45 9.00 27.74 13.37
CA GLN A 45 10.11 28.51 12.84
C GLN A 45 9.89 30.01 12.98
N ALA A 46 8.65 30.48 12.83
CA ALA A 46 8.27 31.88 12.97
C ALA A 46 8.27 32.40 14.43
N SER A 47 8.13 31.51 15.41
CA SER A 47 8.04 31.90 16.83
C SER A 47 9.34 32.54 17.35
N THR A 48 9.25 33.72 17.98
CA THR A 48 10.39 34.37 18.65
C THR A 48 10.68 33.82 20.04
N ASP A 49 9.73 33.09 20.62
CA ASP A 49 9.79 32.62 22.02
C ASP A 49 10.48 31.25 22.13
N LEU A 50 10.61 30.53 21.02
CA LEU A 50 11.27 29.23 20.97
C LEU A 50 12.77 29.39 20.69
N GLY A 51 13.59 28.68 21.48
CA GLY A 51 15.03 28.64 21.29
C GLY A 51 15.46 27.89 20.03
N ASP A 52 16.65 28.21 19.52
CA ASP A 52 17.19 27.67 18.26
C ASP A 52 17.25 26.14 18.23
N ASN A 53 17.56 25.50 19.37
CA ASN A 53 17.61 24.05 19.47
C ASN A 53 16.24 23.40 19.18
N THR A 54 15.15 24.01 19.64
CA THR A 54 13.78 23.51 19.42
C THR A 54 13.41 23.65 17.95
N LYS A 55 13.73 24.80 17.35
CA LYS A 55 13.50 25.06 15.92
C LYS A 55 14.27 24.08 15.03
N GLN A 56 15.55 23.86 15.34
CA GLN A 56 16.38 22.89 14.63
C GLN A 56 15.83 21.47 14.76
N THR A 57 15.38 21.08 15.95
CA THR A 57 14.78 19.75 16.16
C THR A 57 13.49 19.58 15.37
N SER A 58 12.61 20.59 15.37
CA SER A 58 11.38 20.59 14.56
C SER A 58 11.70 20.44 13.07
N GLN A 59 12.66 21.22 12.57
CA GLN A 59 13.08 21.16 11.17
C GLN A 59 13.65 19.79 10.80
N GLN A 60 14.44 19.17 11.69
CA GLN A 60 14.95 17.81 11.48
C GLN A 60 13.83 16.77 11.42
N LEU A 61 12.81 16.88 12.29
CA LEU A 61 11.65 15.98 12.24
C LEU A 61 10.85 16.19 10.95
N TYR A 62 10.61 17.44 10.56
CA TYR A 62 9.94 17.80 9.31
C TYR A 62 10.67 17.21 8.08
N ASN A 63 11.99 17.43 7.98
CA ASN A 63 12.80 16.94 6.87
C ASN A 63 12.82 15.41 6.75
N ASN A 64 12.67 14.70 7.88
CA ASN A 64 12.65 13.24 7.90
C ASN A 64 11.25 12.64 7.80
N PHE A 65 10.19 13.44 7.89
CA PHE A 65 8.82 12.94 7.94
C PHE A 65 8.43 12.22 6.65
N ALA A 66 8.44 12.91 5.51
CA ALA A 66 8.03 12.33 4.24
C ALA A 66 8.91 11.11 3.86
N PRO A 67 10.26 11.15 3.91
CA PRO A 67 11.08 9.97 3.62
C PRO A 67 10.80 8.78 4.53
N THR A 68 10.51 9.01 5.82
CA THR A 68 10.21 7.92 6.77
C THR A 68 8.87 7.27 6.46
N LEU A 69 7.84 8.07 6.18
CA LEU A 69 6.51 7.57 5.85
C LEU A 69 6.48 6.91 4.46
N ASP A 70 7.24 7.44 3.49
CA ASP A 70 7.40 6.85 2.16
C ASP A 70 8.14 5.49 2.22
N ALA A 71 9.17 5.38 3.06
CA ALA A 71 9.83 4.11 3.33
C ALA A 71 8.90 3.12 4.05
N ALA A 72 8.07 3.59 4.98
CA ALA A 72 7.06 2.75 5.65
C ALA A 72 5.99 2.24 4.68
N PHE A 73 5.53 3.09 3.75
CA PHE A 73 4.62 2.71 2.66
C PHE A 73 5.25 1.59 1.83
N LEU A 74 6.48 1.79 1.35
CA LEU A 74 7.19 0.84 0.51
C LEU A 74 7.40 -0.50 1.24
N MET A 75 7.80 -0.44 2.52
CA MET A 75 7.95 -1.61 3.36
C MET A 75 6.62 -2.36 3.52
N ALA A 76 5.51 -1.66 3.77
CA ALA A 76 4.19 -2.27 3.84
C ALA A 76 3.81 -2.96 2.53
N PHE A 77 3.99 -2.29 1.38
CA PHE A 77 3.74 -2.89 0.06
C PHE A 77 4.55 -4.17 -0.17
N VAL A 78 5.85 -4.15 0.12
CA VAL A 78 6.73 -5.32 -0.04
C VAL A 78 6.32 -6.46 0.90
N LEU A 79 6.03 -6.15 2.17
CA LEU A 79 5.56 -7.15 3.13
C LEU A 79 4.24 -7.78 2.69
N PHE A 80 3.32 -6.99 2.13
CA PHE A 80 2.08 -7.52 1.57
C PHE A 80 2.32 -8.42 0.35
N ALA A 81 3.22 -8.04 -0.56
CA ALA A 81 3.58 -8.88 -1.70
C ALA A 81 4.16 -10.23 -1.24
N ILE A 82 5.06 -10.21 -0.25
CA ILE A 82 5.63 -11.43 0.35
C ILE A 82 4.53 -12.26 1.02
N PHE A 83 3.67 -11.62 1.83
CA PHE A 83 2.57 -12.30 2.52
C PHE A 83 1.60 -12.96 1.54
N ALA A 84 1.28 -12.28 0.42
CA ALA A 84 0.43 -12.81 -0.62
C ALA A 84 1.06 -14.02 -1.34
N ILE A 85 2.38 -14.01 -1.56
CA ILE A 85 3.10 -15.16 -2.13
C ILE A 85 3.14 -16.33 -1.13
N VAL A 86 3.38 -16.05 0.15
CA VAL A 86 3.44 -17.11 1.19
C VAL A 86 2.06 -17.74 1.40
N SER A 87 0.99 -16.94 1.38
CA SER A 87 -0.39 -17.44 1.60
C SER A 87 -0.82 -18.48 0.57
N VAL A 88 -0.31 -18.41 -0.67
CA VAL A 88 -0.52 -19.39 -1.74
C VAL A 88 -0.13 -20.81 -1.33
N PHE A 89 0.96 -20.97 -0.57
CA PHE A 89 1.40 -22.29 -0.12
C PHE A 89 0.45 -22.93 0.88
N PHE A 90 -0.35 -22.13 1.60
CA PHE A 90 -1.34 -22.61 2.57
C PHE A 90 -2.73 -22.87 1.96
N LEU A 91 -2.97 -22.48 0.71
CA LEU A 91 -4.27 -22.69 0.05
C LEU A 91 -4.38 -24.10 -0.54
N ASP A 92 -5.40 -24.86 -0.13
CA ASP A 92 -5.76 -26.11 -0.80
C ASP A 92 -6.39 -25.82 -2.17
N THR A 93 -5.63 -26.04 -3.24
CA THR A 93 -6.03 -25.62 -4.58
C THR A 93 -7.02 -26.60 -5.21
N HIS A 94 -8.32 -26.26 -5.21
CA HIS A 94 -9.32 -26.93 -6.04
C HIS A 94 -9.40 -26.23 -7.42
N PRO A 95 -9.53 -26.95 -8.55
CA PRO A 95 -9.60 -26.34 -9.89
C PRO A 95 -10.66 -25.24 -10.03
N VAL A 96 -11.79 -25.39 -9.32
CA VAL A 96 -12.86 -24.38 -9.28
C VAL A 96 -12.42 -23.05 -8.65
N TYR A 97 -11.55 -23.09 -7.62
CA TYR A 97 -11.05 -21.84 -7.00
C TYR A 97 -10.16 -21.04 -7.95
N PHE A 98 -9.48 -21.70 -8.89
CA PHE A 98 -8.69 -21.00 -9.90
C PHE A 98 -9.58 -20.12 -10.80
N ILE A 99 -10.69 -20.67 -11.29
CA ILE A 99 -11.64 -19.91 -12.14
C ILE A 99 -12.24 -18.74 -11.35
N LEU A 100 -12.63 -18.96 -10.08
CA LEU A 100 -13.13 -17.89 -9.22
C LEU A 100 -12.07 -16.82 -8.96
N ALA A 101 -10.81 -17.21 -8.74
CA ALA A 101 -9.70 -16.27 -8.55
C ALA A 101 -9.48 -15.39 -9.79
N VAL A 102 -9.58 -15.96 -11.00
CA VAL A 102 -9.47 -15.18 -12.25
C VAL A 102 -10.62 -14.16 -12.38
N ILE A 103 -11.86 -14.55 -12.08
CA ILE A 103 -13.00 -13.62 -12.13
C ILE A 103 -12.83 -12.50 -11.10
N LEU A 104 -12.45 -12.84 -9.87
CA LEU A 104 -12.24 -11.86 -8.81
C LEU A 104 -11.03 -10.96 -9.10
N LEU A 105 -10.01 -11.44 -9.81
CA LEU A 105 -8.88 -10.63 -10.27
C LEU A 105 -9.32 -9.51 -11.21
N PHE A 106 -10.31 -9.75 -12.09
CA PHE A 106 -10.90 -8.66 -12.88
C PHE A 106 -11.54 -7.59 -11.99
N ALA A 107 -12.23 -7.99 -10.91
CA ALA A 107 -12.78 -7.03 -9.96
C ALA A 107 -11.69 -6.21 -9.26
N VAL A 108 -10.56 -6.83 -8.91
CA VAL A 108 -9.38 -6.13 -8.35
C VAL A 108 -8.85 -5.09 -9.32
N PHE A 109 -8.71 -5.41 -10.61
CA PHE A 109 -8.25 -4.44 -11.60
C PHE A 109 -9.24 -3.29 -11.82
N ILE A 110 -10.54 -3.55 -11.78
CA ILE A 110 -11.55 -2.47 -11.86
C ILE A 110 -11.39 -1.52 -10.68
N VAL A 111 -11.33 -2.04 -9.45
CA VAL A 111 -11.14 -1.21 -8.25
C VAL A 111 -9.79 -0.50 -8.29
N GLY A 112 -8.73 -1.18 -8.74
CA GLY A 112 -7.40 -0.59 -8.90
C GLY A 112 -7.39 0.58 -9.89
N GLY A 113 -8.13 0.47 -11.01
CA GLY A 113 -8.27 1.58 -11.95
C GLY A 113 -8.99 2.78 -11.34
N PHE A 114 -10.07 2.56 -10.56
CA PHE A 114 -10.73 3.65 -9.83
C PHE A 114 -9.81 4.31 -8.81
N LEU A 115 -9.03 3.53 -8.05
CA LEU A 115 -8.08 4.05 -7.08
C LEU A 115 -6.90 4.79 -7.74
N ALA A 116 -6.41 4.30 -8.88
CA ALA A 116 -5.37 4.99 -9.66
C ALA A 116 -5.86 6.35 -10.15
N ASN A 117 -7.08 6.43 -10.71
CA ASN A 117 -7.66 7.71 -11.11
C ASN A 117 -7.85 8.67 -9.92
N ALA A 118 -8.31 8.16 -8.78
CA ALA A 118 -8.45 8.97 -7.57
C ALA A 118 -7.10 9.47 -7.04
N TRP A 119 -6.03 8.70 -7.23
CA TRP A 119 -4.67 9.14 -6.92
C TRP A 119 -4.20 10.24 -7.88
N ASP A 120 -4.47 10.09 -9.17
CA ASP A 120 -4.15 11.11 -10.18
C ASP A 120 -4.86 12.44 -9.89
N ASP A 121 -6.14 12.39 -9.47
CA ASP A 121 -6.89 13.57 -9.04
C ASP A 121 -6.16 14.29 -7.89
N VAL A 122 -5.66 13.55 -6.90
CA VAL A 122 -4.88 14.09 -5.77
C VAL A 122 -3.55 14.67 -6.21
N MET A 123 -2.84 14.02 -7.13
CA MET A 123 -1.57 14.51 -7.67
C MET A 123 -1.74 15.74 -8.57
N SER A 124 -2.95 15.96 -9.11
CA SER A 124 -3.28 17.11 -9.96
C SER A 124 -3.81 18.32 -9.20
N ASP A 125 -4.12 18.16 -7.91
CA ASP A 125 -4.61 19.24 -7.06
C ASP A 125 -3.46 20.19 -6.68
N ASP A 126 -3.59 21.48 -7.00
CA ASP A 126 -2.54 22.49 -6.76
C ASP A 126 -2.15 22.62 -5.28
N THR A 127 -3.03 22.26 -4.35
CA THR A 127 -2.77 22.33 -2.90
C THR A 127 -2.02 21.09 -2.43
N LEU A 128 -2.37 19.91 -2.92
CA LEU A 128 -1.81 18.63 -2.47
C LEU A 128 -0.56 18.21 -3.23
N ALA A 129 -0.45 18.57 -4.50
CA ALA A 129 0.64 18.15 -5.38
C ALA A 129 2.05 18.44 -4.82
N PRO A 130 2.34 19.62 -4.22
CA PRO A 130 3.66 19.90 -3.64
C PRO A 130 4.04 18.89 -2.54
N TYR A 131 3.07 18.53 -1.69
CA TYR A 131 3.28 17.59 -0.60
C TYR A 131 3.39 16.15 -1.09
N ALA A 132 2.60 15.78 -2.09
CA ALA A 132 2.61 14.44 -2.66
C ALA A 132 3.94 14.11 -3.37
N ASN A 133 4.57 15.11 -4.00
CA ASN A 133 5.86 14.96 -4.68
C ASN A 133 7.02 14.57 -3.75
N GLU A 134 6.89 14.80 -2.43
CA GLU A 134 7.89 14.34 -1.45
C GLU A 134 7.81 12.82 -1.18
N PHE A 135 6.72 12.16 -1.55
CA PHE A 135 6.50 10.72 -1.39
C PHE A 135 6.77 9.96 -2.69
N ARG A 136 8.05 9.88 -3.10
CA ARG A 136 8.43 9.35 -4.41
C ARG A 136 8.07 7.89 -4.63
N ALA A 137 8.29 7.02 -3.64
CA ALA A 137 8.01 5.59 -3.77
C ALA A 137 6.50 5.32 -3.78
N SER A 138 5.77 5.98 -2.87
CA SER A 138 4.31 5.91 -2.79
C SER A 138 3.68 6.42 -4.09
N SER A 139 4.11 7.58 -4.58
CA SER A 139 3.64 8.14 -5.85
C SER A 139 3.94 7.24 -7.04
N PHE A 140 5.12 6.61 -7.08
CA PHE A 140 5.46 5.65 -8.12
C PHE A 140 4.53 4.42 -8.10
N ILE A 141 4.34 3.80 -6.93
CA ILE A 141 3.48 2.61 -6.78
C ILE A 141 2.03 2.94 -7.07
N MET A 142 1.52 4.07 -6.58
CA MET A 142 0.11 4.45 -6.76
C MET A 142 -0.18 4.92 -8.18
N GLY A 143 0.74 5.64 -8.83
CA GLY A 143 0.63 6.01 -10.25
C GLY A 143 0.78 4.81 -11.20
N HIS A 144 1.37 3.71 -10.73
CA HIS A 144 1.48 2.44 -11.46
C HIS A 144 0.80 1.31 -10.68
N LEU A 145 -0.35 1.60 -10.07
CA LEU A 145 -1.00 0.67 -9.14
C LEU A 145 -1.39 -0.64 -9.84
N LEU A 146 -1.95 -0.53 -11.05
CA LEU A 146 -2.36 -1.68 -11.85
C LEU A 146 -1.16 -2.55 -12.26
N GLU A 147 -0.06 -1.95 -12.69
CA GLU A 147 1.17 -2.64 -13.06
C GLU A 147 1.83 -3.29 -11.84
N SER A 148 1.86 -2.59 -10.72
CA SER A 148 2.43 -3.07 -9.46
C SER A 148 1.67 -4.29 -8.95
N ILE A 149 0.33 -4.23 -8.93
CA ILE A 149 -0.52 -5.37 -8.56
C ILE A 149 -0.40 -6.49 -9.59
N GLY A 150 -0.38 -6.16 -10.88
CA GLY A 150 -0.17 -7.12 -11.96
C GLY A 150 1.12 -7.92 -11.78
N GLY A 151 2.21 -7.24 -11.40
CA GLY A 151 3.48 -7.85 -11.04
C GLY A 151 3.36 -8.83 -9.87
N VAL A 152 2.70 -8.43 -8.78
CA VAL A 152 2.44 -9.31 -7.62
C VAL A 152 1.59 -10.52 -8.01
N VAL A 153 0.57 -10.33 -8.84
CA VAL A 153 -0.30 -11.41 -9.33
C VAL A 153 0.48 -12.40 -10.19
N VAL A 154 1.36 -11.92 -11.07
CA VAL A 154 2.25 -12.79 -11.87
C VAL A 154 3.16 -13.61 -10.95
N LEU A 155 3.74 -13.01 -9.90
CA LEU A 155 4.55 -13.74 -8.92
C LEU A 155 3.74 -14.81 -8.17
N ILE A 156 2.50 -14.50 -7.79
CA ILE A 156 1.56 -15.44 -7.17
C ILE A 156 1.26 -16.61 -8.12
N LEU A 157 1.01 -16.34 -9.41
CA LEU A 157 0.77 -17.38 -10.41
C LEU A 157 1.99 -18.29 -10.58
N ILE A 158 3.20 -17.73 -10.63
CA ILE A 158 4.44 -18.51 -10.69
C ILE A 158 4.56 -19.42 -9.45
N ALA A 159 4.29 -18.89 -8.26
CA ALA A 159 4.32 -19.66 -7.01
C ALA A 159 3.28 -20.79 -7.00
N LEU A 160 2.06 -20.52 -7.49
CA LEU A 160 1.01 -21.53 -7.67
C LEU A 160 1.46 -22.67 -8.61
N PHE A 161 2.05 -22.34 -9.76
CA PHE A 161 2.57 -23.35 -10.70
C PHE A 161 3.72 -24.18 -10.11
N ALA A 162 4.61 -23.54 -9.36
CA ALA A 162 5.70 -24.24 -8.67
C ALA A 162 5.17 -25.26 -7.65
N LYS A 163 4.14 -24.89 -6.89
CA LYS A 163 3.45 -25.78 -5.93
C LYS A 163 2.84 -27.01 -6.61
N PHE A 164 2.12 -26.82 -7.72
CA PHE A 164 1.51 -27.95 -8.46
C PHE A 164 2.56 -28.95 -8.97
N ARG A 165 3.75 -28.48 -9.35
CA ARG A 165 4.83 -29.35 -9.82
C ARG A 165 5.44 -30.20 -8.71
N SER A 166 5.49 -29.70 -7.47
CA SER A 166 6.11 -30.42 -6.36
C SER A 166 5.33 -31.65 -5.89
N GLY A 167 4.10 -31.86 -6.37
CA GLY A 167 3.27 -33.00 -5.95
C GLY A 167 2.86 -32.97 -4.47
N VAL A 168 2.97 -31.78 -3.86
CA VAL A 168 2.54 -31.46 -2.48
C VAL A 168 1.27 -30.64 -2.53
#